data_AF-A0A534BMM7-F1
#
_entry.id   AF-A0A534BMM7-F1
#
_cell.length_a   1.000
_cell.length_b   1.000
_cell.length_c   1.000
_cell.angle_alpha   90.00
_cell.angle_beta   90.00
_cell.angle_gamma   90.00
#
_symmetry.space_group_name_H-M   'P 1'
#
loop_
_entity.id
_entity.type
_entity.pdbx_description
1 polymer ?
#
loop_
_entity_poly.entity_id
_entity_poly.type
_entity_poly.pdbx_seq_one_letter_code
_entity_poly.pdbx_strand_id
1 'polypeptide(L)'
;MQAASLEVLEKANLPAPQARAIVQAIEIEIAGARDALATKQNTLLLSQDTAELGHALRKEMSELGHDLRQEMANMRHGLELKIEGVRSEIHASASSISRQMYAALLGQMAVLLGIAYFFVAHVGR
;
A
#
# COMPACT_ATOMS: atom_id res chain seq x y z
N MET A 1 7.65 0.32 -58.07
CA MET A 1 9.04 -0.16 -57.91
C MET A 1 9.44 -1.10 -59.03
N GLN A 2 8.70 -2.19 -59.25
CA GLN A 2 8.88 -3.15 -60.34
C GLN A 2 9.24 -2.55 -61.72
N ALA A 3 8.46 -1.57 -62.19
CA ALA A 3 8.68 -0.93 -63.50
C ALA A 3 10.04 -0.20 -63.60
N ALA A 4 10.46 0.50 -62.54
CA ALA A 4 11.73 1.21 -62.49
C ALA A 4 12.93 0.25 -62.35
N SER A 5 12.76 -0.85 -61.61
CA SER A 5 13.80 -1.88 -61.47
C SER A 5 14.01 -2.68 -62.76
N LEU A 6 12.94 -2.94 -63.52
CA LEU A 6 13.01 -3.55 -64.85
C LEU A 6 13.74 -2.66 -65.86
N GLU A 7 13.47 -1.35 -65.85
CA GLU A 7 14.15 -0.36 -66.69
C GLU A 7 15.68 -0.29 -66.42
N VAL A 8 16.09 -0.42 -65.16
CA VAL A 8 17.51 -0.44 -64.77
C VAL A 8 18.21 -1.71 -65.23
N LEU A 9 17.54 -2.87 -65.16
CA LEU A 9 18.09 -4.15 -65.57
C LEU A 9 18.10 -4.33 -67.10
N GLU A 10 17.13 -3.73 -67.81
CA GLU A 10 17.11 -3.66 -69.26
C GLU A 10 18.27 -2.79 -69.80
N LYS A 11 18.57 -1.65 -69.14
CA LYS A 11 19.78 -0.85 -69.42
C LYS A 11 21.08 -1.60 -69.15
N ALA A 12 21.06 -2.65 -68.33
CA ALA A 12 22.19 -3.55 -68.09
C ALA A 12 22.28 -4.72 -69.09
N ASN A 13 21.46 -4.71 -70.16
CA ASN A 13 21.44 -5.71 -71.23
C ASN A 13 21.04 -7.13 -70.77
N LEU A 14 20.29 -7.24 -69.67
CA LEU A 14 19.78 -8.52 -69.16
C LEU A 14 18.53 -8.97 -69.94
N PRO A 15 18.41 -10.26 -70.28
CA PRO A 15 17.19 -10.81 -70.88
C PRO A 15 15.96 -10.51 -70.00
N ALA A 16 14.88 -10.01 -70.60
CA ALA A 16 13.63 -9.66 -69.89
C ALA A 16 13.10 -10.75 -68.93
N PRO A 17 13.20 -12.06 -69.22
CA PRO A 17 12.82 -13.11 -68.27
C PRO A 17 13.69 -13.12 -67.00
N GLN A 18 15.00 -12.91 -67.14
CA GLN A 18 15.94 -12.86 -66.02
C GLN A 18 15.76 -11.59 -65.19
N ALA A 19 15.55 -10.44 -65.84
CA ALA A 19 15.26 -9.19 -65.15
C ALA A 19 13.98 -9.30 -64.27
N ARG A 20 12.92 -9.93 -64.81
CA ARG A 20 11.69 -10.19 -64.05
C ARG A 20 11.91 -11.13 -62.88
N ALA A 21 12.65 -12.22 -63.08
CA ALA A 21 12.95 -13.18 -62.01
C ALA A 21 13.76 -12.53 -60.87
N ILE A 22 14.74 -11.69 -61.19
CA ILE A 22 15.54 -10.95 -60.20
C ILE A 22 14.66 -9.98 -59.42
N VAL A 23 13.84 -9.18 -60.10
CA VAL A 23 12.92 -8.23 -59.44
C VAL A 23 11.94 -8.97 -58.51
N GLN A 24 11.41 -10.10 -58.95
CA GLN A 24 10.49 -10.91 -58.16
C GLN A 24 11.17 -11.53 -56.93
N ALA A 25 12.40 -12.03 -57.07
CA ALA A 25 13.18 -12.53 -55.94
C ALA A 25 13.47 -11.44 -54.90
N ILE A 26 13.85 -10.24 -55.36
CA ILE A 26 14.09 -9.08 -54.49
C ILE A 26 12.80 -8.65 -53.77
N GLU A 27 11.66 -8.63 -54.45
CA GLU A 27 10.38 -8.26 -53.82
C GLU A 27 9.94 -9.27 -52.76
N ILE A 28 10.15 -10.57 -53.01
CA ILE A 28 9.90 -11.62 -52.01
C ILE A 28 10.80 -11.41 -50.79
N GLU A 29 12.09 -11.12 -51.01
CA GLU A 29 13.04 -10.91 -49.92
C GLU A 29 12.75 -9.63 -49.12
N ILE A 30 12.36 -8.54 -49.78
CA ILE A 30 11.92 -7.30 -49.12
C ILE A 30 10.65 -7.53 -48.31
N ALA A 31 9.67 -8.29 -48.83
CA ALA A 31 8.47 -8.64 -48.10
C ALA A 31 8.80 -9.45 -46.83
N GLY A 32 9.64 -10.49 -46.97
CA GLY A 32 10.10 -11.30 -45.83
C GLY A 32 10.89 -10.48 -44.79
N ALA A 33 11.78 -9.58 -45.24
CA ALA A 33 12.52 -8.69 -44.35
C ALA A 33 11.59 -7.73 -43.60
N ARG A 34 10.55 -7.21 -44.27
CA ARG A 34 9.56 -6.33 -43.67
C ARG A 34 8.72 -7.04 -42.61
N ASP A 35 8.29 -8.27 -42.87
CA ASP A 35 7.53 -9.07 -41.91
C ASP A 35 8.39 -9.44 -40.68
N ALA A 36 9.66 -9.75 -40.88
CA ALA A 36 10.61 -9.99 -39.79
C ALA A 36 10.83 -8.72 -38.94
N LEU A 37 10.93 -7.54 -39.57
CA LEU A 37 11.04 -6.25 -38.88
C LEU A 37 9.78 -5.94 -38.07
N ALA A 38 8.59 -6.13 -38.67
CA ALA A 38 7.32 -5.93 -37.98
C ALA A 38 7.19 -6.85 -36.75
N THR A 39 7.60 -8.11 -36.88
CA THR A 39 7.60 -9.06 -35.76
C THR A 39 8.54 -8.61 -34.64
N LYS A 40 9.77 -8.20 -34.99
CA LYS A 40 10.74 -7.68 -34.01
C LYS A 40 10.19 -6.44 -33.29
N GLN A 41 9.58 -5.53 -34.03
CA GLN A 41 8.98 -4.33 -33.45
C GLN A 41 7.86 -4.67 -32.47
N ASN A 42 6.98 -5.62 -32.82
CA ASN A 42 5.94 -6.10 -31.90
C ASN A 42 6.54 -6.74 -30.64
N THR A 43 7.61 -7.53 -30.78
CA THR A 43 8.28 -8.12 -29.59
C THR A 43 8.92 -7.08 -28.69
N LEU A 44 9.47 -6.01 -29.26
CA LEU A 44 10.04 -4.90 -28.49
C LEU A 44 8.95 -4.13 -27.74
N LEU A 45 7.81 -3.85 -28.39
CA LEU A 45 6.67 -3.21 -27.75
C LEU A 45 6.15 -4.06 -26.58
N LEU A 46 5.95 -5.36 -26.79
CA LEU A 46 5.54 -6.27 -25.72
C LEU A 46 6.56 -6.32 -24.57
N SER A 47 7.86 -6.33 -24.87
CA SER A 47 8.91 -6.29 -23.85
C SER A 47 8.90 -4.98 -23.06
N GLN A 48 8.58 -3.86 -23.70
CA GLN A 48 8.44 -2.58 -23.03
C GLN A 48 7.20 -2.55 -22.14
N ASP A 49 6.04 -2.94 -22.66
CA ASP A 49 4.78 -2.97 -21.93
C ASP A 49 4.88 -3.86 -20.68
N THR A 50 5.49 -5.04 -20.82
CA THR A 50 5.71 -5.95 -19.69
C THR A 50 6.66 -5.40 -18.64
N ALA A 51 7.70 -4.65 -19.05
CA ALA A 51 8.59 -3.97 -18.11
C ALA A 51 7.87 -2.84 -17.37
N GLU A 52 7.08 -2.03 -18.08
CA GLU A 52 6.29 -0.93 -17.50
C GLU A 52 5.25 -1.47 -16.49
N LEU A 53 4.50 -2.52 -16.87
CA LEU A 53 3.57 -3.21 -15.97
C LEU A 53 4.29 -3.80 -14.75
N GLY A 54 5.46 -4.42 -14.95
CA GLY A 54 6.26 -4.97 -13.85
C GLY A 54 6.73 -3.88 -12.88
N HIS A 55 7.13 -2.72 -13.38
CA HIS A 55 7.49 -1.57 -12.57
C HIS A 55 6.30 -0.98 -11.82
N ALA A 56 5.15 -0.84 -12.48
CA ALA A 56 3.92 -0.35 -11.85
C ALA A 56 3.48 -1.27 -10.70
N LEU A 57 3.41 -2.59 -10.96
CA LEU A 57 3.04 -3.58 -9.93
C LEU A 57 4.01 -3.58 -8.75
N ARG A 58 5.32 -3.49 -9.01
CA ARG A 58 6.32 -3.41 -7.93
C ARG A 58 6.15 -2.16 -7.09
N LYS A 59 5.80 -1.02 -7.72
CA LYS A 59 5.54 0.24 -7.02
C LYS A 59 4.29 0.13 -6.16
N GLU A 60 3.17 -0.33 -6.71
CA GLU A 60 1.92 -0.52 -5.97
C GLU A 60 2.08 -1.47 -4.78
N MET A 61 2.81 -2.57 -4.96
CA MET A 61 3.11 -3.51 -3.86
C MET A 61 3.96 -2.89 -2.76
N SER A 62 4.91 -2.01 -3.12
CA SER A 62 5.72 -1.29 -2.15
C SER A 62 4.89 -0.26 -1.39
N GLU A 63 4.01 0.46 -2.06
CA GLU A 63 3.10 1.46 -1.46
C GLU A 63 2.12 0.77 -0.50
N LEU A 64 1.44 -0.29 -0.96
CA LEU A 64 0.54 -1.09 -0.11
C LEU A 64 1.28 -1.67 1.11
N GLY A 65 2.50 -2.17 0.92
CA GLY A 65 3.32 -2.69 2.01
C GLY A 65 3.75 -1.63 3.01
N HIS A 66 3.91 -0.37 2.58
CA HIS A 66 4.18 0.76 3.46
C HIS A 66 2.93 1.16 4.24
N ASP A 67 1.81 1.30 3.55
CA ASP A 67 0.52 1.68 4.14
C ASP A 67 0.09 0.69 5.22
N LEU A 68 0.17 -0.62 4.94
CA LEU A 68 -0.16 -1.67 5.92
C LEU A 68 0.74 -1.61 7.16
N ARG A 69 2.04 -1.33 7.01
CA ARG A 69 2.94 -1.17 8.16
C ARG A 69 2.58 0.06 8.98
N GLN A 70 2.25 1.16 8.32
CA GLN A 70 1.84 2.39 8.97
C GLN A 70 0.52 2.20 9.72
N GLU A 71 -0.46 1.55 9.10
CA GLU A 71 -1.76 1.28 9.72
C GLU A 71 -1.63 0.38 10.96
N MET A 72 -0.79 -0.66 10.87
CA MET A 72 -0.46 -1.52 12.02
C MET A 72 0.25 -0.76 13.15
N ALA A 73 1.18 0.14 12.82
CA ALA A 73 1.85 0.99 13.81
C ALA A 73 0.86 1.93 14.50
N ASN A 74 -0.04 2.56 13.74
CA ASN A 74 -1.08 3.44 14.26
C ASN A 74 -2.06 2.68 15.16
N MET A 75 -2.49 1.49 14.75
CA MET A 75 -3.39 0.65 15.54
C MET A 75 -2.73 0.22 16.86
N ARG A 76 -1.46 -0.19 16.82
CA ARG A 76 -0.70 -0.54 18.02
C ARG A 76 -0.59 0.64 18.97
N HIS A 77 -0.23 1.82 18.46
CA HIS A 77 -0.11 3.02 19.27
C HIS A 77 -1.48 3.43 19.87
N GLY A 78 -2.55 3.36 19.09
CA GLY A 78 -3.91 3.62 19.58
C GLY A 78 -4.35 2.65 20.69
N LEU A 79 -3.98 1.37 20.58
CA LEU A 79 -4.23 0.39 21.64
C LEU A 79 -3.40 0.68 22.90
N GLU A 80 -2.12 1.02 22.77
CA GLU A 80 -1.25 1.40 23.89
C GLU A 80 -1.84 2.61 24.64
N LEU A 81 -2.22 3.67 23.92
CA LEU A 81 -2.87 4.85 24.51
C LEU A 81 -4.18 4.50 25.21
N LYS A 82 -5.00 3.62 24.63
CA LYS A 82 -6.26 3.20 25.24
C LYS A 82 -6.04 2.38 26.52
N ILE A 83 -5.01 1.53 26.56
CA ILE A 83 -4.63 0.78 27.76
C ILE A 83 -4.14 1.73 28.86
N GLU A 84 -3.31 2.70 28.52
CA GLU A 84 -2.85 3.73 29.47
C GLU A 84 -4.02 4.56 30.02
N GLY A 85 -4.96 4.94 29.15
CA GLY A 85 -6.19 5.63 29.53
C GLY A 85 -7.02 4.82 30.54
N VAL A 86 -7.33 3.55 30.21
CA VAL A 86 -8.08 2.66 31.11
C VAL A 86 -7.34 2.45 32.43
N ARG A 87 -6.02 2.29 32.40
CA ARG A 87 -5.21 2.15 33.62
C ARG A 87 -5.31 3.41 34.51
N SER A 88 -5.23 4.59 33.92
CA SER A 88 -5.41 5.86 34.63
C SER A 88 -6.80 5.97 35.25
N GLU A 89 -7.85 5.64 34.50
CA GLU A 89 -9.24 5.64 34.99
C GLU A 89 -9.45 4.68 36.16
N ILE A 90 -8.83 3.49 36.11
CA ILE A 90 -8.85 2.52 37.22
C ILE A 90 -8.15 3.09 38.44
N HIS A 91 -6.98 3.71 38.30
CA HIS A 91 -6.27 4.34 39.41
C HIS A 91 -7.07 5.49 40.03
N ALA A 92 -7.68 6.34 39.21
CA ALA A 92 -8.55 7.41 39.67
C ALA A 92 -9.77 6.86 40.43
N SER A 93 -10.41 5.82 39.90
CA SER A 93 -11.55 5.16 40.52
C SER A 93 -11.17 4.51 41.86
N ALA A 94 -10.06 3.79 41.91
CA ALA A 94 -9.56 3.16 43.14
C ALA A 94 -9.23 4.20 44.22
N SER A 95 -8.59 5.31 43.83
CA SER A 95 -8.32 6.45 44.72
C SER A 95 -9.60 7.08 45.26
N SER A 96 -10.60 7.26 44.41
CA SER A 96 -11.91 7.80 44.79
C SER A 96 -12.61 6.90 45.82
N ILE A 97 -12.66 5.59 45.56
CA ILE A 97 -13.26 4.61 46.46
C ILE A 97 -12.55 4.62 47.82
N SER A 98 -11.21 4.61 47.83
CA SER A 98 -10.43 4.67 49.06
C SER A 98 -10.73 5.94 49.86
N ARG A 99 -10.76 7.11 49.20
CA ARG A 99 -11.11 8.38 49.84
C ARG A 99 -12.51 8.38 50.43
N GLN A 100 -13.50 7.84 49.70
CA GLN A 100 -14.87 7.72 50.17
C GLN A 100 -14.96 6.81 51.40
N MET A 101 -14.25 5.67 51.39
CA MET A 101 -14.20 4.76 52.52
C MET A 101 -13.60 5.42 53.77
N TYR A 102 -12.47 6.13 53.64
CA TYR A 102 -11.88 6.89 54.76
C TYR A 102 -12.81 7.99 55.26
N ALA A 103 -13.47 8.73 54.37
CA ALA A 103 -14.44 9.75 54.76
C ALA A 103 -15.62 9.15 55.53
N ALA A 104 -16.13 7.99 55.09
CA ALA A 104 -17.21 7.28 55.78
C ALA A 104 -16.78 6.79 57.17
N LEU A 105 -15.59 6.18 57.29
CA LEU A 105 -15.05 5.73 58.58
C LEU A 105 -14.85 6.90 59.56
N LEU A 106 -14.27 8.01 59.10
CA LEU A 106 -14.11 9.21 59.91
C LEU A 106 -15.47 9.78 60.35
N GLY A 107 -16.44 9.81 59.44
CA GLY A 107 -17.82 10.21 59.75
C GLY A 107 -18.46 9.34 60.83
N GLN A 108 -18.33 8.02 60.72
CA GLN A 108 -18.82 7.08 61.73
C GLN A 108 -18.15 7.30 63.10
N MET A 109 -16.83 7.47 63.14
CA MET A 109 -16.11 7.76 64.38
C MET A 109 -16.54 9.09 65.01
N ALA A 110 -16.76 10.13 64.20
CA ALA A 110 -17.27 11.41 64.69
C ALA A 110 -18.66 11.27 65.31
N VAL A 111 -19.55 10.48 64.70
CA VAL A 111 -20.89 10.18 65.25
C VAL A 111 -20.78 9.43 66.57
N LEU A 112 -19.96 8.38 66.65
CA LEU A 112 -19.77 7.61 67.90
C LEU A 112 -19.22 8.49 69.03
N LEU A 113 -18.24 9.36 68.73
CA LEU A 113 -17.70 10.32 69.69
C LEU A 113 -18.77 11.32 70.15
N GLY A 114 -19.60 11.82 69.23
CA GLY A 114 -20.73 12.70 69.56
C GLY A 114 -21.74 12.04 70.50
N ILE A 115 -22.07 10.76 70.25
CA ILE A 115 -22.94 9.96 71.12
C ILE A 115 -22.30 9.78 72.51
N ALA A 116 -21.03 9.36 72.55
CA ALA A 116 -20.30 9.18 73.82
C ALA A 116 -20.25 10.48 74.63
N TYR A 117 -19.96 11.61 73.98
CA TYR A 117 -19.99 12.93 74.61
C TYR A 117 -21.38 13.29 75.15
N PHE A 118 -22.44 13.03 74.39
CA PHE A 118 -23.81 13.29 74.83
C PHE A 118 -24.15 12.52 76.12
N PHE A 119 -23.81 11.24 76.20
CA PHE A 119 -23.99 10.43 77.41
C PHE A 119 -23.21 10.99 78.60
N VAL A 120 -21.94 11.35 78.43
CA VAL A 120 -21.13 11.94 79.51
C VAL A 120 -21.72 13.28 79.97
N ALA A 121 -22.15 14.13 79.04
CA ALA A 121 -22.63 15.47 79.34
C ALA A 121 -24.05 15.51 79.93
N HIS A 122 -24.93 14.58 79.54
CA HIS A 122 -26.35 14.62 79.91
C HIS A 122 -26.81 13.51 80.86
N VAL A 123 -26.14 12.35 80.89
CA VAL A 123 -26.55 11.20 81.75
C VAL A 123 -25.67 11.10 83.02
N GLY A 124 -24.46 11.66 83.00
CA GLY A 124 -23.54 11.66 84.15
C GLY A 124 -23.78 12.76 85.19
N ARG A 125 -24.87 13.53 85.12
CA ARG A 125 -25.27 14.54 86.12
C ARG A 125 -26.39 14.05 87.01
#